data_AF-A0A7W7LWG5-F1
#
_entry.id   AF-A0A7W7LWG5-F1
#
_cell.length_a   1.000
_cell.length_b   1.000
_cell.length_c   1.000
_cell.angle_alpha   90.00
_cell.angle_beta   90.00
_cell.angle_gamma   90.00
#
_symmetry.space_group_name_H-M   'P 1'
#
loop_
_entity.id
_entity.type
_entity.pdbx_description
1 polymer ?
#
loop_
_entity_poly.entity_id
_entity_poly.type
_entity_poly.pdbx_seq_one_letter_code
_entity_poly.pdbx_strand_id
1 'polypeptide(L)'
;MSEIRTCGIVVPTDWVPLPLEPSDDVKGWAKGTATELRDRSRAAGYELDRSTLRRDLRVRAEDSRSRDPFYAFALYPDGFDTALATLEVDLIHPDEAVPRITLDWLAETFSADDFGTPEITRTELPVGPAVRIRQNFAADDPPPRGPGILMETLTYGIRPTGSEVAVMVLASWTVPGLTQEMEEAADGIAQTLTVEF
;
A
#
# COMPACT_ATOMS: atom_id res chain seq x y z
N MET A 1 -28.09 -4.92 5.98
CA MET A 1 -26.73 -4.34 5.95
C MET A 1 -26.01 -5.03 4.83
N SER A 2 -25.28 -4.28 4.01
CA SER A 2 -24.81 -4.78 2.72
C SER A 2 -23.33 -5.12 2.80
N GLU A 3 -22.96 -6.25 2.21
CA GLU A 3 -21.55 -6.58 1.96
C GLU A 3 -21.01 -5.68 0.85
N ILE A 4 -19.72 -5.32 0.93
CA ILE A 4 -19.06 -4.61 -0.16
C ILE A 4 -18.90 -5.60 -1.32
N ARG A 5 -19.61 -5.36 -2.43
CA ARG A 5 -19.50 -6.16 -3.65
C ARG A 5 -18.32 -5.75 -4.51
N THR A 6 -17.97 -4.47 -4.46
CA THR A 6 -16.87 -3.91 -5.23
C THR A 6 -16.23 -2.79 -4.42
N CYS A 7 -14.91 -2.81 -4.33
CA CYS A 7 -14.10 -1.74 -3.78
C CYS A 7 -13.20 -1.27 -4.93
N GLY A 8 -13.16 0.02 -5.23
CA GLY A 8 -12.41 0.57 -6.36
C GLY A 8 -11.52 1.72 -5.93
N ILE A 9 -10.31 1.78 -6.45
CA ILE A 9 -9.37 2.89 -6.27
C ILE A 9 -8.79 3.32 -7.62
N VAL A 10 -8.36 4.58 -7.71
CA VAL A 10 -7.61 5.08 -8.86
C VAL A 10 -6.19 5.40 -8.40
N VAL A 11 -5.23 4.68 -8.98
CA VAL A 11 -3.80 4.93 -8.73
C VAL A 11 -3.15 5.61 -9.94
N PRO A 12 -2.17 6.50 -9.72
CA PRO A 12 -1.38 7.07 -10.82
C PRO A 12 -0.62 5.99 -11.62
N THR A 13 -0.22 6.32 -12.85
CA THR A 13 0.34 5.35 -13.83
C THR A 13 1.70 4.74 -13.46
N ASP A 14 2.40 5.33 -12.51
CA ASP A 14 3.64 4.83 -11.94
C ASP A 14 3.42 3.79 -10.83
N TRP A 15 2.19 3.61 -10.36
CA TRP A 15 1.79 2.52 -9.48
C TRP A 15 1.43 1.28 -10.30
N VAL A 16 2.23 0.24 -10.10
CA VAL A 16 2.10 -1.04 -10.80
C VAL A 16 1.27 -2.00 -9.95
N PRO A 17 0.14 -2.52 -10.44
CA PRO A 17 -0.63 -3.54 -9.73
C PRO A 17 0.17 -4.83 -9.60
N LEU A 18 0.20 -5.40 -8.39
CA LEU A 18 0.90 -6.64 -8.08
C LEU A 18 -0.05 -7.84 -8.26
N PRO A 19 0.43 -8.98 -8.80
CA PRO A 19 -0.37 -10.19 -8.94
C PRO A 19 -0.52 -10.90 -7.60
N LEU A 20 -1.75 -10.98 -7.10
CA LEU A 20 -2.05 -11.52 -5.77
C LEU A 20 -2.56 -12.96 -5.82
N GLU A 21 -3.18 -13.39 -6.92
CA GLU A 21 -3.78 -14.71 -6.98
C GLU A 21 -2.70 -15.80 -6.92
N PRO A 22 -2.87 -16.87 -6.12
CA PRO A 22 -1.92 -17.96 -6.06
C PRO A 22 -1.63 -18.61 -7.42
N SER A 23 -2.59 -18.51 -8.35
CA SER A 23 -2.48 -19.05 -9.72
C SER A 23 -1.73 -18.13 -10.70
N ASP A 24 -1.46 -16.87 -10.34
CA ASP A 24 -0.77 -15.93 -11.23
C ASP A 24 0.70 -16.33 -11.45
N ASP A 25 1.15 -16.28 -12.71
CA ASP A 25 2.57 -16.44 -13.08
C ASP A 25 3.36 -15.17 -12.76
N VAL A 26 3.75 -15.00 -11.49
CA VAL A 26 4.59 -13.88 -11.01
C VAL A 26 5.87 -13.75 -11.82
N LYS A 27 6.47 -14.88 -12.24
CA LYS A 27 7.75 -14.89 -12.97
C LYS A 27 7.59 -14.31 -14.37
N GLY A 28 6.50 -14.67 -15.04
CA GLY A 28 6.08 -14.16 -16.35
C GLY A 28 5.66 -12.71 -16.29
N TRP A 29 4.77 -12.35 -15.35
CA TRP A 29 4.34 -10.99 -15.09
C TRP A 29 5.54 -10.06 -14.87
N ALA A 30 6.44 -10.38 -13.94
CA ALA A 30 7.60 -9.55 -13.64
C ALA A 30 8.52 -9.36 -14.86
N LYS A 31 8.58 -10.33 -15.79
CA LYS A 31 9.34 -10.19 -17.04
C LYS A 31 8.69 -9.20 -18.01
N GLY A 32 7.36 -9.25 -18.13
CA GLY A 32 6.56 -8.35 -18.97
C GLY A 32 6.65 -6.93 -18.44
N THR A 33 6.24 -6.73 -17.19
CA THR A 33 6.22 -5.44 -16.50
C THR A 33 7.60 -4.76 -16.47
N ALA A 34 8.68 -5.51 -16.20
CA ALA A 34 10.03 -4.94 -16.26
C ALA A 34 10.44 -4.47 -17.66
N THR A 35 9.85 -5.02 -18.71
CA THR A 35 10.09 -4.56 -20.09
C THR A 35 9.37 -3.24 -20.32
N GLU A 36 8.10 -3.14 -19.92
CA GLU A 36 7.28 -1.92 -20.04
C GLU A 36 7.86 -0.74 -19.27
N LEU A 37 8.20 -0.94 -17.99
CA LEU A 37 8.79 0.09 -17.14
C LEU A 37 10.14 0.59 -17.69
N ARG A 38 10.97 -0.32 -18.20
CA ARG A 38 12.25 0.06 -18.81
C ARG A 38 12.04 0.85 -20.11
N ASP A 39 11.07 0.47 -20.93
CA ASP A 39 10.79 1.17 -22.17
C ASP A 39 10.21 2.57 -21.88
N ARG A 40 9.36 2.71 -20.84
CA ARG A 40 8.88 4.01 -20.32
C ARG A 40 10.03 4.88 -19.81
N SER A 41 10.90 4.32 -18.95
CA SER A 41 12.07 5.04 -18.43
C SER A 41 13.06 5.44 -19.52
N ARG A 42 13.26 4.60 -20.54
CA ARG A 42 14.10 4.94 -21.71
C ARG A 42 13.52 6.11 -22.48
N ALA A 43 12.20 6.18 -22.66
CA ALA A 43 11.56 7.32 -23.30
C ALA A 43 11.76 8.63 -22.50
N ALA A 44 11.88 8.53 -21.18
CA ALA A 44 12.23 9.63 -20.28
C ALA A 44 13.75 9.91 -20.17
N GLY A 45 14.61 9.17 -20.87
CA GLY A 45 16.06 9.39 -20.89
C GLY A 45 16.87 8.61 -19.85
N TYR A 46 16.26 7.63 -19.18
CA TYR A 46 16.91 6.79 -18.17
C TYR A 46 17.20 5.38 -18.69
N GLU A 47 18.29 4.78 -18.24
CA GLU A 47 18.56 3.35 -18.43
C GLU A 47 18.42 2.60 -17.11
N LEU A 48 17.52 1.62 -17.06
CA LEU A 48 17.29 0.79 -15.89
C LEU A 48 17.96 -0.58 -16.02
N ASP A 49 18.43 -1.13 -14.89
CA ASP A 49 18.87 -2.52 -14.84
C ASP A 49 17.66 -3.47 -14.84
N ARG A 50 17.54 -4.23 -15.93
CA ARG A 50 16.42 -5.17 -16.11
C ARG A 50 16.43 -6.31 -15.08
N SER A 51 17.60 -6.72 -14.60
CA SER A 51 17.71 -7.84 -13.66
C SER A 51 17.24 -7.41 -12.27
N THR A 52 17.69 -6.24 -11.80
CA THR A 52 17.24 -5.61 -10.56
C THR A 52 15.74 -5.41 -10.57
N LEU A 53 15.21 -4.78 -11.63
CA LEU A 53 13.78 -4.50 -11.73
C LEU A 53 12.92 -5.77 -11.70
N ARG A 54 13.33 -6.82 -12.44
CA ARG A 54 12.62 -8.12 -12.42
C ARG A 54 12.69 -8.81 -11.07
N ARG A 55 13.80 -8.64 -10.34
CA ARG A 55 13.96 -9.24 -9.01
C ARG A 55 13.08 -8.51 -8.01
N ASP A 56 13.14 -7.19 -7.99
CA ASP A 56 12.35 -6.35 -7.08
C ASP A 56 10.84 -6.59 -7.29
N LEU A 57 10.34 -6.51 -8.54
CA LEU A 57 8.93 -6.80 -8.85
C LEU A 57 8.45 -8.15 -8.28
N ARG A 58 9.27 -9.21 -8.39
CA ARG A 58 8.91 -10.53 -7.84
C ARG A 58 8.85 -10.52 -6.33
N VAL A 59 9.88 -9.96 -5.70
CA VAL A 59 9.93 -9.87 -4.23
C VAL A 59 8.71 -9.12 -3.72
N ARG A 60 8.36 -7.98 -4.32
CA ARG A 60 7.17 -7.20 -3.93
C ARG A 60 5.87 -7.98 -4.11
N ALA A 61 5.70 -8.64 -5.25
CA ALA A 61 4.50 -9.43 -5.51
C ALA A 61 4.36 -10.62 -4.56
N GLU A 62 5.45 -11.35 -4.30
CA GLU A 62 5.47 -12.49 -3.37
C GLU A 62 5.24 -12.04 -1.92
N ASP A 63 5.86 -10.92 -1.54
CA ASP A 63 5.72 -10.31 -0.21
C ASP A 63 4.27 -9.86 0.04
N SER A 64 3.67 -9.06 -0.85
CA SER A 64 2.26 -8.67 -0.74
C SER A 64 1.33 -9.87 -0.76
N ARG A 65 1.56 -10.87 -1.63
CA ARG A 65 0.74 -12.09 -1.66
C ARG A 65 0.76 -12.85 -0.34
N SER A 66 1.87 -12.81 0.41
CA SER A 66 1.96 -13.49 1.71
C SER A 66 1.01 -12.91 2.77
N ARG A 67 0.56 -11.66 2.57
CA ARG A 67 -0.38 -10.94 3.42
C ARG A 67 -1.83 -11.00 2.92
N ASP A 68 -2.05 -11.51 1.71
CA ASP A 68 -3.36 -11.67 1.07
C ASP A 68 -4.24 -10.39 1.06
N PRO A 69 -3.71 -9.23 0.61
CA PRO A 69 -4.50 -8.01 0.56
C PRO A 69 -5.57 -8.08 -0.55
N PHE A 70 -6.59 -7.22 -0.45
CA PHE A 70 -7.58 -7.08 -1.51
C PHE A 70 -7.00 -6.45 -2.78
N TYR A 71 -6.12 -5.45 -2.63
CA TYR A 71 -5.29 -4.92 -3.70
C TYR A 71 -3.87 -4.65 -3.22
N ALA A 72 -2.90 -4.73 -4.12
CA ALA A 72 -1.53 -4.28 -3.84
C ALA A 72 -0.91 -3.63 -5.07
N PHE A 73 -0.15 -2.57 -4.84
CA PHE A 73 0.54 -1.79 -5.86
C PHE A 73 1.95 -1.46 -5.39
N ALA A 74 2.88 -1.33 -6.33
CA ALA A 74 4.22 -0.84 -6.06
C ALA A 74 4.54 0.36 -6.95
N LEU A 75 5.10 1.42 -6.36
CA LEU A 75 5.44 2.65 -7.04
C LEU A 75 6.81 2.55 -7.71
N TYR A 76 6.83 2.59 -9.04
CA TYR A 76 8.05 2.65 -9.86
C TYR A 76 8.06 3.94 -10.67
N PRO A 77 8.68 5.03 -10.20
CA PRO A 77 8.87 6.23 -11.02
C PRO A 77 9.94 5.99 -12.10
N ASP A 78 9.97 6.86 -13.11
CA ASP A 78 11.01 6.78 -14.13
C ASP A 78 12.41 7.02 -13.54
N GLY A 79 13.38 6.21 -13.98
CA GLY A 79 14.76 6.28 -13.49
C GLY A 79 15.07 5.41 -12.28
N PHE A 80 14.08 4.71 -11.72
CA PHE A 80 14.27 3.79 -10.59
C PHE A 80 14.06 2.34 -11.00
N ASP A 81 14.98 1.46 -10.59
CA ASP A 81 14.93 0.02 -10.82
C ASP A 81 14.42 -0.78 -9.60
N THR A 82 14.03 -0.08 -8.51
CA THR A 82 13.35 -0.65 -7.34
C THR A 82 12.15 0.20 -6.97
N ALA A 83 11.12 -0.42 -6.39
CA ALA A 83 9.94 0.29 -5.91
C ALA A 83 10.31 1.27 -4.79
N LEU A 84 9.75 2.49 -4.85
CA LEU A 84 9.91 3.49 -3.80
C LEU A 84 8.90 3.33 -2.67
N ALA A 85 7.72 2.80 -2.99
CA ALA A 85 6.64 2.57 -2.05
C ALA A 85 5.80 1.35 -2.43
N THR A 86 5.11 0.79 -1.45
CA THR A 86 4.04 -0.19 -1.63
C THR A 86 2.73 0.42 -1.12
N LEU A 87 1.61 0.09 -1.76
CA LEU A 87 0.27 0.41 -1.29
C LEU A 87 -0.55 -0.88 -1.27
N GLU A 88 -1.13 -1.19 -0.13
CA GLU A 88 -2.01 -2.35 0.08
C GLU A 88 -3.40 -1.86 0.52
N VAL A 89 -4.44 -2.55 0.06
CA VAL A 89 -5.82 -2.31 0.46
C VAL A 89 -6.37 -3.60 1.05
N ASP A 90 -6.90 -3.54 2.26
CA ASP A 90 -7.49 -4.67 2.95
C ASP A 90 -8.96 -4.42 3.28
N LEU A 91 -9.73 -5.50 3.33
CA LEU A 91 -11.11 -5.50 3.82
C LEU A 91 -11.16 -6.13 5.20
N ILE A 92 -11.55 -5.36 6.21
CA ILE A 92 -11.71 -5.86 7.57
C ILE A 92 -13.17 -6.16 7.82
N HIS A 93 -13.47 -7.44 8.01
CA HIS A 93 -14.79 -7.93 8.33
C HIS A 93 -14.99 -7.98 9.86
N PRO A 94 -16.14 -7.55 10.39
CA PRO A 94 -16.49 -7.83 11.78
C PRO A 94 -16.51 -9.34 12.04
N ASP A 95 -16.07 -9.73 13.23
CA ASP A 95 -16.09 -11.13 13.68
C ASP A 95 -16.63 -11.24 15.12
N GLU A 96 -16.54 -12.42 15.72
CA GLU A 96 -17.02 -12.64 17.09
C GLU A 96 -16.25 -11.81 18.14
N ALA A 97 -14.97 -11.53 17.91
CA ALA A 97 -14.12 -10.75 18.82
C ALA A 97 -14.36 -9.24 18.64
N VAL A 98 -14.61 -8.81 17.41
CA VAL A 98 -14.86 -7.42 17.02
C VAL A 98 -16.16 -7.36 16.21
N PRO A 99 -17.33 -7.46 16.86
CA PRO A 99 -18.62 -7.49 16.18
C PRO A 99 -19.00 -6.14 15.56
N ARG A 100 -18.29 -5.07 15.93
CA ARG A 100 -18.48 -3.74 15.37
C ARG A 100 -17.14 -3.02 15.25
N ILE A 101 -16.72 -2.81 14.01
CA ILE A 101 -15.53 -2.02 13.71
C ILE A 101 -15.87 -0.54 13.92
N THR A 102 -15.09 0.15 14.77
CA THR A 102 -15.20 1.60 15.03
C THR A 102 -13.91 2.30 14.60
N LEU A 103 -13.94 3.62 14.42
CA LEU A 103 -12.72 4.38 14.13
C LEU A 103 -11.69 4.29 15.27
N ASP A 104 -12.16 4.23 16.51
CA ASP A 104 -11.28 4.10 17.67
C ASP A 104 -10.63 2.73 17.71
N TRP A 105 -11.38 1.67 17.40
CA TRP A 105 -10.80 0.33 17.26
C TRP A 105 -9.78 0.26 16.13
N LEU A 106 -10.04 0.90 14.98
CA LEU A 106 -9.07 0.97 13.88
C LEU A 106 -7.81 1.74 14.30
N ALA A 107 -7.97 2.87 14.99
CA ALA A 107 -6.85 3.64 15.51
C ALA A 107 -6.00 2.81 16.48
N GLU A 108 -6.63 2.20 17.47
CA GLU A 108 -5.96 1.41 18.51
C GLU A 108 -5.28 0.15 17.95
N THR A 109 -5.96 -0.56 17.05
CA THR A 109 -5.47 -1.85 16.51
C THR A 109 -4.31 -1.67 15.54
N PHE A 110 -4.32 -0.58 14.75
CA PHE A 110 -3.34 -0.36 13.69
C PHE A 110 -2.31 0.71 14.02
N SER A 111 -2.28 1.21 15.26
CA SER A 111 -1.23 2.11 15.74
C SER A 111 -0.21 1.37 16.59
N ALA A 112 1.06 1.70 16.41
CA ALA A 112 2.17 1.23 17.23
C ALA A 112 3.06 2.43 17.61
N ASP A 113 3.62 2.41 18.81
CA ASP A 113 4.49 3.47 19.34
C ASP A 113 5.96 3.06 19.47
N ASP A 114 6.32 1.86 18.97
CA ASP A 114 7.67 1.28 19.02
C ASP A 114 8.76 2.20 18.43
N PHE A 115 8.40 3.00 17.41
CA PHE A 115 9.30 3.93 16.73
C PHE A 115 8.80 5.38 16.77
N GLY A 116 8.28 5.77 17.92
CA GLY A 116 7.76 7.11 18.19
C GLY A 116 6.23 7.13 18.21
N THR A 117 5.66 8.18 18.79
CA THR A 117 4.21 8.31 18.92
C THR A 117 3.56 8.42 17.53
N PRO A 118 2.58 7.58 17.20
CA PRO A 118 1.88 7.66 15.93
C PRO A 118 1.05 8.96 15.87
N GLU A 119 1.04 9.61 14.71
CA GLU A 119 0.15 10.74 14.47
C GLU A 119 -1.19 10.23 13.95
N ILE A 120 -2.21 10.33 14.81
CA ILE A 120 -3.56 9.81 14.53
C ILE A 120 -4.50 11.00 14.36
N THR A 121 -5.13 11.09 13.18
CA THR A 121 -6.08 12.15 12.85
C THR A 121 -7.39 11.55 12.36
N ARG A 122 -8.53 11.98 12.91
CA ARG A 122 -9.85 11.66 12.35
C ARG A 122 -10.14 12.57 11.16
N THR A 123 -10.63 11.99 10.07
CA THR A 123 -10.91 12.70 8.81
C THR A 123 -12.16 12.13 8.16
N GLU A 124 -12.62 12.78 7.09
CA GLU A 124 -13.74 12.34 6.27
C GLU A 124 -13.25 12.15 4.83
N LEU A 125 -13.50 10.97 4.27
CA LEU A 125 -13.28 10.68 2.85
C LEU A 125 -14.64 10.62 2.14
N PRO A 126 -14.68 10.71 0.79
CA PRO A 126 -15.94 10.64 0.04
C PRO A 126 -16.79 9.39 0.35
N VAL A 127 -16.17 8.27 0.71
CA VAL A 127 -16.86 7.02 1.07
C VAL A 127 -17.35 6.97 2.53
N GLY A 128 -16.85 7.84 3.41
CA GLY A 128 -17.24 7.88 4.81
C GLY A 128 -16.13 8.30 5.79
N PRO A 129 -16.43 8.23 7.09
CA PRO A 129 -15.52 8.66 8.14
C PRO A 129 -14.31 7.73 8.22
N ALA A 130 -13.14 8.32 8.50
CA ALA A 130 -11.86 7.61 8.49
C ALA A 130 -10.94 8.08 9.63
N VAL A 131 -9.96 7.23 9.94
CA VAL A 131 -8.79 7.59 10.73
C VAL A 131 -7.55 7.50 9.84
N ARG A 132 -6.71 8.53 9.87
CA ARG A 132 -5.41 8.61 9.23
C ARG A 132 -4.34 8.41 10.30
N ILE A 133 -3.48 7.42 10.12
CA ILE A 133 -2.44 7.02 11.07
C ILE A 133 -1.09 7.11 10.36
N ARG A 134 -0.25 8.04 10.78
CA ARG A 134 1.13 8.19 10.30
C ARG A 134 2.09 7.70 11.37
N GLN A 135 2.89 6.70 11.04
CA GLN A 135 3.78 6.06 12.01
C GLN A 135 4.98 5.38 11.35
N ASN A 136 5.94 4.97 12.16
CA ASN A 136 7.17 4.36 11.70
C ASN A 136 7.33 2.95 12.25
N PHE A 137 8.01 2.11 11.48
CA PHE A 137 8.36 0.74 11.84
C PHE A 137 9.83 0.47 11.50
N ALA A 138 10.38 -0.62 12.04
CA ALA A 138 11.56 -1.24 11.45
C ALA A 138 11.13 -2.05 10.22
N ALA A 139 11.87 -1.95 9.12
CA ALA A 139 11.69 -2.85 7.99
C ALA A 139 12.13 -4.28 8.36
N ASP A 140 11.42 -5.28 7.83
CA ASP A 140 11.59 -6.70 8.19
C ASP A 140 12.96 -7.32 7.81
N ASP A 141 13.71 -6.67 6.91
CA ASP A 141 15.05 -7.11 6.47
C ASP A 141 16.13 -6.06 6.77
N PRO A 142 16.54 -5.89 8.04
CA PRO A 142 17.70 -5.06 8.36
C PRO A 142 18.97 -5.69 7.77
N PRO A 143 19.91 -4.91 7.22
CA PRO A 143 21.18 -5.44 6.74
C PRO A 143 21.92 -6.16 7.89
N PRO A 144 22.63 -7.28 7.63
CA PRO A 144 23.27 -8.09 8.67
C PRO A 144 24.28 -7.33 9.55
N ARG A 145 24.75 -6.17 9.08
CA ARG A 145 25.52 -5.18 9.84
C ARG A 145 25.14 -3.78 9.36
N GLY A 146 24.25 -3.11 10.08
CA GLY A 146 23.88 -1.72 9.84
C GLY A 146 22.73 -1.30 10.78
N PRO A 147 22.44 0.01 10.89
CA PRO A 147 21.19 0.44 11.50
C PRO A 147 20.01 -0.17 10.72
N GLY A 148 18.94 -0.54 11.42
CA GLY A 148 17.71 -0.99 10.77
C GLY A 148 17.18 0.07 9.80
N ILE A 149 16.50 -0.37 8.75
CA ILE A 149 15.88 0.54 7.79
C ILE A 149 14.59 1.04 8.41
N LEU A 150 14.44 2.36 8.53
CA LEU A 150 13.18 2.98 8.95
C LEU A 150 12.16 2.81 7.82
N MET A 151 11.04 2.18 8.13
CA MET A 151 9.88 2.13 7.27
C MET A 151 8.88 3.16 7.75
N GLU A 152 8.56 4.11 6.89
CA GLU A 152 7.50 5.08 7.10
C GLU A 152 6.21 4.51 6.53
N THR A 153 5.11 4.70 7.26
CA THR A 153 3.78 4.24 6.83
C THR A 153 2.74 5.32 7.01
N LEU A 154 1.78 5.34 6.09
CA LEU A 154 0.54 6.08 6.20
C LEU A 154 -0.64 5.14 5.97
N THR A 155 -1.50 5.05 6.97
CA THR A 155 -2.64 4.14 6.98
C THR A 155 -3.95 4.90 7.10
N TYR A 156 -4.89 4.60 6.23
CA TYR A 156 -6.28 5.02 6.34
C TYR A 156 -7.15 3.86 6.78
N GLY A 157 -7.72 3.93 7.98
CA GLY A 157 -8.80 3.05 8.42
C GLY A 157 -10.15 3.71 8.16
N ILE A 158 -10.92 3.16 7.24
CA ILE A 158 -12.10 3.81 6.65
C ILE A 158 -13.34 2.99 7.00
N ARG A 159 -14.41 3.67 7.39
CA ARG A 159 -15.73 3.05 7.57
C ARG A 159 -16.69 3.54 6.49
N PRO A 160 -16.84 2.81 5.38
CA PRO A 160 -17.74 3.24 4.32
C PRO A 160 -19.18 3.35 4.81
N THR A 161 -19.87 4.41 4.39
CA THR A 161 -21.24 4.68 4.80
C THR A 161 -22.17 3.58 4.29
N GLY A 162 -22.86 2.89 5.20
CA GLY A 162 -23.77 1.78 4.85
C GLY A 162 -23.14 0.38 4.90
N SER A 163 -21.83 0.29 5.21
CA SER A 163 -21.08 -0.95 5.39
C SER A 163 -20.82 -1.25 6.87
N GLU A 164 -20.72 -2.54 7.21
CA GLU A 164 -20.07 -2.98 8.45
C GLU A 164 -18.61 -3.38 8.24
N VAL A 165 -18.24 -3.69 6.99
CA VAL A 165 -16.85 -3.95 6.57
C VAL A 165 -16.09 -2.63 6.51
N ALA A 166 -14.93 -2.56 7.16
CA ALA A 166 -14.01 -1.44 7.04
C ALA A 166 -13.01 -1.68 5.91
N VAL A 167 -12.50 -0.59 5.33
CA VAL A 167 -11.46 -0.63 4.32
C VAL A 167 -10.20 -0.04 4.92
N MET A 168 -9.08 -0.74 4.80
CA MET A 168 -7.75 -0.23 5.12
C MET A 168 -7.04 0.13 3.83
N VAL A 169 -6.38 1.28 3.79
CA VAL A 169 -5.40 1.62 2.76
C VAL A 169 -4.09 1.91 3.46
N LEU A 170 -3.08 1.09 3.23
CA LEU A 170 -1.76 1.21 3.84
C LEU A 170 -0.74 1.52 2.75
N ALA A 171 -0.09 2.69 2.84
CA ALA A 171 1.07 3.02 2.04
C ALA A 171 2.33 2.92 2.91
N SER A 172 3.39 2.32 2.39
CA SER A 172 4.67 2.18 3.07
C SER A 172 5.84 2.51 2.16
N TRP A 173 6.87 3.16 2.70
CA TRP A 173 8.10 3.50 1.99
C TRP A 173 9.30 3.49 2.93
N THR A 174 10.49 3.33 2.38
CA THR A 174 11.75 3.25 3.14
C THR A 174 12.79 4.26 2.69
N VAL A 175 12.47 5.07 1.67
CA VAL A 175 13.39 6.06 1.09
C VAL A 175 13.29 7.37 1.87
N PRO A 176 14.37 7.79 2.57
CA PRO A 176 14.33 9.02 3.35
C PRO A 176 14.13 10.26 2.47
N GLY A 177 13.37 11.22 2.98
CA GLY A 177 13.18 12.52 2.31
C GLY A 177 12.09 12.54 1.24
N LEU A 178 11.29 11.46 1.12
CA LEU A 178 10.10 11.42 0.28
C LEU A 178 8.80 11.47 1.09
N THR A 179 8.87 11.72 2.40
CA THR A 179 7.72 11.66 3.30
C THR A 179 6.54 12.50 2.81
N GLN A 180 6.79 13.76 2.44
CA GLN A 180 5.72 14.67 2.01
C GLN A 180 5.09 14.18 0.69
N GLU A 181 5.90 13.80 -0.28
CA GLU A 181 5.46 13.33 -1.59
C GLU A 181 4.67 12.02 -1.48
N MET A 182 5.11 11.10 -0.63
CA MET A 182 4.43 9.83 -0.40
C MET A 182 3.11 10.03 0.35
N GLU A 183 3.06 10.95 1.32
CA GLU A 183 1.82 11.32 2.00
C GLU A 183 0.82 11.95 1.03
N GLU A 184 1.25 12.91 0.20
CA GLU A 184 0.38 13.53 -0.81
C GLU A 184 -0.15 12.51 -1.83
N ALA A 185 0.68 11.57 -2.27
CA ALA A 185 0.27 10.50 -3.17
C ALA A 185 -0.74 9.56 -2.52
N ALA A 186 -0.49 9.11 -1.29
CA ALA A 186 -1.38 8.21 -0.56
C ALA A 186 -2.72 8.89 -0.20
N ASP A 187 -2.68 10.15 0.26
CA ASP A 187 -3.87 10.96 0.51
C ASP A 187 -4.71 11.11 -0.77
N GLY A 188 -4.05 11.37 -1.90
CA GLY A 188 -4.68 11.46 -3.22
C GLY A 188 -5.36 10.16 -3.65
N ILE A 189 -4.70 9.01 -3.46
CA ILE A 189 -5.28 7.70 -3.77
C ILE A 189 -6.47 7.40 -2.85
N ALA A 190 -6.34 7.63 -1.54
CA ALA A 190 -7.42 7.40 -0.58
C ALA A 190 -8.69 8.21 -0.90
N GLN A 191 -8.55 9.44 -1.42
CA GLN A 191 -9.68 10.28 -1.88
C GLN A 191 -10.44 9.69 -3.07
N THR A 192 -9.82 8.77 -3.84
CA THR A 192 -10.46 8.12 -5.00
C THR A 192 -11.19 6.83 -4.65
N LEU A 193 -11.11 6.39 -3.39
CA LEU A 193 -11.76 5.16 -2.95
C LEU A 193 -13.27 5.24 -3.23
N THR A 194 -13.81 4.15 -3.73
CA THR A 194 -15.24 3.95 -3.98
C THR A 194 -15.65 2.57 -3.50
N VAL A 195 -16.88 2.44 -3.02
CA VAL A 195 -17.46 1.14 -2.63
C VAL A 195 -18.87 1.00 -3.20
N GLU A 196 -19.21 -0.21 -3.61
CA GLU A 196 -20.55 -0.58 -4.09
C GLU A 196 -21.09 -1.78 -3.30
N PHE A 197 -22.42 -1.83 -3.14
CA PHE A 197 -23.17 -2.69 -2.22
C PHE A 197 -24.20 -3.59 -2.92
#